data_AF-A0A378VVC9-F1
#
_entry.id   AF-A0A378VVC9-F1
#
_cell.length_a   1.000
_cell.length_b   1.000
_cell.length_c   1.000
_cell.angle_alpha   90.00
_cell.angle_beta   90.00
_cell.angle_gamma   90.00
#
_symmetry.space_group_name_H-M   'P 1'
#
loop_
_entity.id
_entity.type
_entity.pdbx_description
1 polymer ?
#
loop_
_entity_poly.entity_id
_entity_poly.type
_entity_poly.pdbx_seq_one_letter_code
_entity_poly.pdbx_strand_id
1 'polypeptide(L)' 'MGSLLEKLSLSARSFHRIMRVARTLADLAGDEEVGRSHVMKAIGFRRAL' A
#
# COMPACT_ATOMS: atom_id res chain seq x y z
N MET A 1 2.61 -8.70 9.10
CA MET A 1 2.94 -7.65 8.11
C MET A 1 4.44 -7.50 7.83
N GLY A 2 5.35 -7.97 8.70
CA GLY A 2 6.81 -7.80 8.53
C GLY A 2 7.40 -8.40 7.24
N SER A 3 7.05 -9.66 6.92
CA SER A 3 7.68 -10.42 5.82
C SER A 3 7.62 -9.79 4.42
N LEU A 4 6.64 -8.94 4.11
CA LEU A 4 6.54 -8.31 2.79
C LEU A 4 7.25 -6.94 2.73
N LEU A 5 7.14 -6.15 3.81
CA LEU A 5 7.82 -4.87 3.94
C LEU A 5 9.35 -5.06 4.00
N GLU A 6 9.80 -6.10 4.69
CA GLU A 6 11.22 -6.50 4.75
C GLU A 6 11.75 -6.94 3.38
N LYS A 7 10.95 -7.67 2.59
CA LYS A 7 11.33 -8.11 1.23
C LYS A 7 11.34 -7.00 0.19
N LEU A 8 10.63 -5.90 0.44
CA LEU A 8 10.53 -4.77 -0.50
C LEU A 8 11.58 -3.67 -0.24
N SER A 9 12.41 -3.80 0.81
CA SER A 9 13.42 -2.81 1.21
C SER A 9 12.90 -1.36 1.11
N LEU A 10 11.68 -1.13 1.59
CA LEU A 10 11.00 0.14 1.39
C LEU A 10 11.65 1.23 2.22
N SER A 11 12.15 2.27 1.54
CA SER A 11 12.44 3.53 2.21
C SER A 11 11.17 4.09 2.88
N ALA A 12 11.33 4.90 3.92
CA ALA A 12 10.22 5.60 4.58
C ALA A 12 9.33 6.36 3.56
N ARG A 13 9.94 6.96 2.54
CA ARG A 13 9.24 7.64 1.45
C ARG A 13 8.40 6.68 0.60
N SER A 14 8.95 5.52 0.27
CA SER A 14 8.23 4.50 -0.50
C SER A 14 7.04 3.94 0.28
N PHE A 15 7.23 3.70 1.59
CA PHE A 15 6.14 3.30 2.49
C PHE A 15 5.03 4.35 2.55
N HIS A 16 5.37 5.62 2.75
CA HIS A 16 4.39 6.72 2.78
C HIS A 16 3.60 6.82 1.47
N ARG A 17 4.26 6.65 0.32
CA ARG A 17 3.59 6.67 -0.99
C ARG A 17 2.63 5.49 -1.16
N ILE A 18 3.02 4.29 -0.71
CA ILE A 18 2.14 3.11 -0.71
C ILE A 18 0.91 3.36 0.17
N MET A 19 1.09 3.91 1.37
CA MET A 19 -0.02 4.21 2.28
C MET A 19 -0.99 5.25 1.70
N ARG A 20 -0.50 6.27 0.98
CA ARG A 20 -1.38 7.22 0.27
C ARG A 20 -2.24 6.53 -0.79
N VAL A 21 -1.64 5.67 -1.62
CA VAL A 21 -2.39 4.92 -2.64
C VAL A 21 -3.37 3.94 -1.98
N ALA A 22 -2.95 3.25 -0.91
CA ALA A 22 -3.82 2.34 -0.17
C ALA A 22 -5.01 3.07 0.46
N ARG A 23 -4.83 4.30 0.97
CA ARG A 23 -5.94 5.15 1.45
C ARG A 23 -6.91 5.48 0.32
N THR A 24 -6.41 5.93 -0.83
CA THR A 24 -7.27 6.18 -2.00
C THR A 24 -8.05 4.94 -2.42
N LEU A 25 -7.44 3.76 -2.38
CA LEU A 25 -8.14 2.51 -2.71
C LEU A 25 -9.21 2.15 -1.68
N ALA A 26 -8.98 2.44 -0.40
CA ALA A 26 -9.99 2.27 0.66
C ALA A 26 -11.15 3.26 0.45
N ASP A 27 -10.85 4.52 0.15
CA ASP A 27 -11.84 5.56 -0.13
C ASP A 27 -12.72 5.18 -1.33
N LEU A 28 -12.12 4.65 -2.39
CA LEU A 28 -12.85 4.16 -3.57
C LEU A 28 -13.69 2.92 -3.30
N ALA A 29 -13.30 2.10 -2.32
CA ALA A 29 -14.05 0.93 -1.89
C ALA A 29 -15.17 1.28 -0.90
N GLY A 30 -15.19 2.50 -0.36
CA GLY A 30 -16.10 2.91 0.72
C GLY A 30 -15.69 2.36 2.10
N ASP A 31 -14.45 1.89 2.25
CA ASP A 31 -13.96 1.32 3.50
C ASP A 31 -13.41 2.43 4.42
N GLU A 32 -13.86 2.42 5.69
CA GLU A 32 -13.40 3.39 6.69
C GLU A 32 -11.91 3.24 6.99
N GLU A 33 -11.39 2.01 6.92
CA GLU A 33 -10.00 1.70 7.24
C GLU A 33 -9.21 1.12 6.07
N VAL A 34 -7.89 1.37 6.10
CA VAL A 34 -6.98 0.77 5.12
C VAL A 34 -6.73 -0.69 5.48
N GLY A 35 -7.49 -1.58 4.84
CA GLY A 35 -7.29 -3.02 4.92
C GLY A 35 -6.07 -3.56 4.14
N ARG A 36 -5.74 -4.84 4.42
CA ARG A 36 -4.65 -5.56 3.76
C ARG A 36 -4.79 -5.62 2.23
N SER A 37 -6.02 -5.74 1.72
CA SER A 37 -6.33 -5.76 0.28
C SER A 37 -5.88 -4.48 -0.43
N HIS A 38 -6.12 -3.31 0.18
CA HIS A 38 -5.72 -2.01 -0.35
C HIS A 38 -4.20 -1.87 -0.41
N VAL A 39 -3.51 -2.27 0.65
CA VAL A 39 -2.04 -2.24 0.71
C VAL A 39 -1.43 -3.14 -0.35
N MET A 40 -1.95 -4.36 -0.54
CA MET A 40 -1.46 -5.28 -1.58
C MET A 40 -1.65 -4.71 -2.99
N LYS A 41 -2.81 -4.12 -3.28
CA LYS A 41 -3.07 -3.44 -4.56
C LYS A 41 -2.13 -2.24 -4.76
N ALA A 42 -1.94 -1.41 -3.72
CA ALA A 42 -1.04 -0.27 -3.75
C ALA A 42 0.42 -0.65 -4.00
N ILE A 43 0.90 -1.76 -3.40
CA ILE A 43 2.23 -2.32 -3.69
C ILE A 43 2.32 -2.78 -5.15
N GLY A 44 1.26 -3.39 -5.69
CA GLY A 44 1.17 -3.77 -7.10
C GLY A 44 1.33 -2.58 -8.05
N PHE A 45 0.68 -1.45 -7.76
CA PHE A 45 0.83 -0.22 -8.55
C PHE A 45 2.27 0.31 -8.60
N ARG A 46 3.09 0.08 -7.57
CA ARG A 46 4.52 0.45 -7.61
C ARG A 46 5.32 -0.38 -8.61
N ARG A 47 4.96 -1.65 -8.84
CA ARG A 47 5.69 -2.54 -9.75
C ARG A 47 5.36 -2.34 -11.23
N ALA A 48 4.27 -1.63 -11.53
CA ALA A 48 3.79 -1.39 -12.88
C ALA A 48 4.28 -0.07 -13.51
N LEU A 49 5.09 0.70 -12.78
CA LEU A 49 5.83 1.88 -13.26
C LEU A 49 7.32 1.53 -13.31
#